data_AF-W7EL36-F1
#
_entry.id   AF-W7EL36-F1
#
_cell.length_a   1.000
_cell.length_b   1.000
_cell.length_c   1.000
_cell.angle_alpha   90.00
_cell.angle_beta   90.00
_cell.angle_gamma   90.00
#
_symmetry.space_group_name_H-M   'P 1'
#
loop_
_entity.id
_entity.type
_entity.pdbx_description
1 polymer ?
#
loop_
_entity_poly.entity_id
_entity_poly.type
_entity_poly.pdbx_seq_one_letter_code
_entity_poly.pdbx_strand_id
1 'polypeptide(L)'
;KAPPPKKSKCDPDAPVQEKRARIFRKRAPQSYLDVRERAFTQRLTVLSRERCGTDDVPEEKVLIAGSTGNVYTVSIGLEPSCDCPHARKGNQCKHVVYVMLRVLKAREEIAYQLALVSSELREVMRNAPPIPGTETEKQSEDGNRKPIEGECPICYDDLDAKEDIVYCKTSCGNNIHKVCMQNWVAAARNNATCPYCRAKWDTDAVLASKVGNIKTSGLQRNEEGYINVASQLGLSGDRDYSTYYGGRRR
;
A
#
# COMPACT_ATOMS: atom_id res chain seq x y z
N LYS A 1 40.24 -10.57 46.87
CA LYS A 1 38.88 -10.79 46.31
C LYS A 1 38.09 -9.50 46.44
N ALA A 2 37.79 -8.82 45.33
CA ALA A 2 36.96 -7.61 45.35
C ALA A 2 35.50 -7.97 45.67
N PRO A 3 34.75 -7.12 46.39
CA PRO A 3 33.35 -7.38 46.70
C PRO A 3 32.47 -7.30 45.44
N PRO A 4 31.34 -8.03 45.39
CA PRO A 4 30.46 -8.04 44.23
C PRO A 4 29.78 -6.67 44.07
N PRO A 5 29.53 -6.22 42.83
CA PRO A 5 28.86 -4.95 42.60
C PRO A 5 27.41 -5.01 43.10
N LYS A 6 27.01 -3.99 43.85
CA LYS A 6 25.65 -3.80 44.34
C LYS A 6 24.69 -3.66 43.15
N LYS A 7 23.65 -4.50 43.11
CA LYS A 7 22.52 -4.35 42.18
C LYS A 7 21.84 -3.01 42.46
N SER A 8 21.83 -2.11 41.49
CA SER A 8 21.05 -0.88 41.54
C SER A 8 19.55 -1.21 41.62
N LYS A 9 18.82 -0.45 42.44
CA LYS A 9 17.36 -0.53 42.54
C LYS A 9 16.75 -0.10 41.20
N CYS A 10 15.75 -0.83 40.74
CA CYS A 10 14.99 -0.51 39.53
C CYS A 10 13.97 0.59 39.88
N ASP A 11 14.02 1.72 39.18
CA ASP A 11 13.08 2.84 39.37
C ASP A 11 11.65 2.41 39.01
N PRO A 12 10.65 2.64 39.89
CA PRO A 12 9.26 2.25 39.66
C PRO A 12 8.53 3.14 38.64
N ASP A 13 9.15 4.26 38.24
CA ASP A 13 8.60 5.26 37.31
C ASP A 13 9.24 5.15 35.90
N ALA A 14 10.03 4.09 35.67
CA ALA A 14 10.52 3.80 34.33
C ALA A 14 9.32 3.39 33.44
N PRO A 15 9.13 4.01 32.26
CA PRO A 15 8.05 3.61 31.36
C PRO A 15 8.17 2.13 31.08
N VAL A 16 7.09 1.37 31.33
CA VAL A 16 7.02 -0.06 31.08
C VAL A 16 7.37 -0.29 29.61
N GLN A 17 8.59 -0.77 29.36
CA GLN A 17 9.03 -1.05 27.99
C GLN A 17 8.14 -2.16 27.44
N GLU A 18 7.34 -1.81 26.44
CA GLU A 18 6.48 -2.76 25.74
C GLU A 18 7.33 -3.93 25.23
N LYS A 19 7.00 -5.14 25.68
CA LYS A 19 7.77 -6.33 25.37
C LYS A 19 7.45 -6.78 23.95
N ARG A 20 8.41 -6.65 23.04
CA ARG A 20 8.29 -7.18 21.68
C ARG A 20 8.15 -8.71 21.69
N ALA A 21 7.22 -9.24 20.90
CA ALA A 21 6.96 -10.68 20.78
C ALA A 21 8.14 -11.48 20.21
N ARG A 22 8.96 -10.86 19.35
CA ARG A 22 10.15 -11.46 18.73
C ARG A 22 11.41 -10.64 19.03
N ILE A 23 12.56 -11.29 19.01
CA ILE A 23 13.85 -10.63 19.23
C ILE A 23 14.07 -9.55 18.16
N PHE A 24 14.47 -8.36 18.60
CA PHE A 24 14.88 -7.26 17.71
C PHE A 24 16.07 -7.68 16.85
N ARG A 25 15.92 -7.59 15.54
CA ARG A 25 17.02 -7.80 14.58
C ARG A 25 17.84 -6.52 14.49
N LYS A 26 19.12 -6.57 14.84
CA LYS A 26 20.02 -5.41 14.77
C LYS A 26 20.46 -5.04 13.34
N ARG A 27 20.41 -6.01 12.42
CA ARG A 27 20.81 -5.86 11.02
C ARG A 27 19.88 -6.68 10.14
N ALA A 28 19.73 -6.25 8.89
CA ALA A 28 18.97 -6.99 7.88
C ALA A 28 19.64 -8.35 7.61
N PRO A 29 18.95 -9.49 7.82
CA PRO A 29 19.50 -10.80 7.49
C PRO A 29 19.55 -10.98 5.96
N GLN A 30 20.48 -11.80 5.47
CA GLN A 30 20.61 -12.06 4.02
C GLN A 30 19.31 -12.59 3.42
N SER A 31 18.62 -13.48 4.12
CA SER A 31 17.32 -14.01 3.71
C SER A 31 16.25 -12.94 3.51
N TYR A 32 16.31 -11.83 4.26
CA TYR A 32 15.44 -10.67 4.03
C TYR A 32 15.85 -9.91 2.78
N LEU A 33 17.15 -9.72 2.52
CA LEU A 33 17.62 -9.00 1.33
C LEU A 33 17.17 -9.70 0.03
N ASP A 34 17.27 -11.03 -0.01
CA ASP A 34 16.82 -11.84 -1.16
C ASP A 34 15.28 -11.77 -1.32
N VAL A 35 14.54 -11.69 -0.22
CA VAL A 35 13.08 -11.49 -0.23
C VAL A 35 12.72 -10.07 -0.69
N ARG A 36 13.46 -9.06 -0.25
CA ARG A 36 13.29 -7.65 -0.62
C ARG A 36 13.53 -7.43 -2.10
N GLU A 37 14.58 -8.02 -2.66
CA GLU A 37 14.86 -7.96 -4.09
C GLU A 37 13.69 -8.54 -4.91
N ARG A 38 13.18 -9.71 -4.52
CA ARG A 38 11.99 -10.31 -5.15
C ARG A 38 10.73 -9.46 -4.99
N ALA A 39 10.55 -8.81 -3.84
CA ALA A 39 9.44 -7.89 -3.62
C ALA A 39 9.48 -6.69 -4.59
N PHE A 40 10.67 -6.22 -4.97
CA PHE A 40 10.82 -5.05 -5.86
C PHE A 40 10.88 -5.40 -7.34
N THR A 41 11.33 -6.61 -7.69
CA THR A 41 11.45 -7.04 -9.09
C THR A 41 10.19 -7.69 -9.61
N GLN A 42 9.48 -8.46 -8.78
CA GLN A 42 8.28 -9.17 -9.21
C GLN A 42 7.06 -8.25 -9.14
N ARG A 43 6.21 -8.33 -10.16
CA ARG A 43 4.98 -7.54 -10.25
C ARG A 43 3.99 -7.99 -9.17
N LEU A 44 3.72 -7.11 -8.21
CA LEU A 44 2.72 -7.27 -7.17
C LEU A 44 1.69 -6.14 -7.29
N THR A 45 0.42 -6.43 -7.08
CA THR A 45 -0.67 -5.46 -7.22
C THR A 45 -1.52 -5.43 -5.98
N VAL A 46 -1.61 -4.27 -5.33
CA VAL A 46 -2.51 -4.07 -4.18
C VAL A 46 -3.93 -3.93 -4.70
N LEU A 47 -4.86 -4.69 -4.16
CA LEU A 47 -6.28 -4.69 -4.55
C LEU A 47 -7.12 -3.84 -3.60
N SER A 48 -6.89 -3.96 -2.29
CA SER A 48 -7.56 -3.15 -1.28
C SER A 48 -6.67 -2.97 -0.06
N ARG A 49 -6.99 -1.93 0.73
CA ARG A 49 -6.37 -1.64 2.02
C ARG A 49 -7.49 -1.31 2.99
N GLU A 50 -7.44 -1.87 4.18
CA GLU A 50 -8.42 -1.69 5.25
C GLU A 50 -7.66 -1.44 6.54
N ARG A 51 -7.87 -0.27 7.17
CA ARG A 51 -7.41 -0.03 8.54
C ARG A 51 -8.30 -0.80 9.50
N CYS A 52 -7.67 -1.53 10.40
CA CYS A 52 -8.28 -2.33 11.44
C CYS A 52 -7.57 -2.01 12.77
N GLY A 53 -8.04 -2.58 13.88
CA GLY A 53 -7.40 -2.39 15.18
C GLY A 53 -7.90 -1.16 15.94
N THR A 54 -7.14 -0.75 16.95
CA THR A 54 -7.47 0.38 17.84
C THR A 54 -6.49 1.54 17.65
N ASP A 55 -6.81 2.72 18.17
CA ASP A 55 -5.90 3.88 18.09
C ASP A 55 -4.53 3.62 18.75
N ASP A 56 -4.52 2.79 19.81
CA ASP A 56 -3.30 2.41 20.52
C ASP A 56 -2.47 1.37 19.76
N VAL A 57 -3.14 0.40 19.12
CA VAL A 57 -2.52 -0.69 18.36
C VAL A 57 -3.17 -0.75 16.97
N PRO A 58 -2.74 0.11 16.04
CA PRO A 58 -3.36 0.16 14.73
C PRO A 58 -2.89 -1.04 13.89
N GLU A 59 -3.82 -1.59 13.12
CA GLU A 59 -3.58 -2.68 12.19
C GLU A 59 -3.98 -2.28 10.77
N GLU A 60 -3.34 -2.86 9.77
CA GLU A 60 -3.74 -2.66 8.38
C GLU A 60 -3.78 -3.99 7.64
N LYS A 61 -4.93 -4.30 7.05
CA LYS A 61 -5.14 -5.46 6.18
C LYS A 61 -5.05 -5.01 4.73
N VAL A 62 -4.28 -5.75 3.95
CA VAL A 62 -4.02 -5.45 2.54
C VAL A 62 -4.24 -6.70 1.72
N LEU A 63 -5.15 -6.62 0.74
CA LEU A 63 -5.30 -7.65 -0.28
C LEU A 63 -4.30 -7.38 -1.40
N ILE A 64 -3.48 -8.38 -1.73
CA ILE A 64 -2.42 -8.25 -2.73
C ILE A 64 -2.46 -9.42 -3.71
N ALA A 65 -2.45 -9.13 -5.00
CA ALA A 65 -2.27 -10.10 -6.05
C ALA A 65 -0.78 -10.30 -6.36
N GLY A 66 -0.34 -11.56 -6.38
CA GLY A 66 0.99 -11.96 -6.81
C GLY A 66 1.19 -11.86 -8.33
N SER A 67 2.40 -12.16 -8.80
CA SER A 67 2.75 -12.15 -10.23
C SER A 67 1.94 -13.13 -11.07
N THR A 68 1.47 -14.22 -10.46
CA THR A 68 0.58 -15.22 -11.09
C THR A 68 -0.91 -14.85 -10.98
N GLY A 69 -1.24 -13.70 -10.38
CA GLY A 69 -2.61 -13.27 -10.14
C GLY A 69 -3.29 -13.90 -8.91
N ASN A 70 -2.63 -14.80 -8.16
CA ASN A 70 -3.21 -15.30 -6.90
C ASN A 70 -3.29 -14.19 -5.87
N VAL A 71 -4.44 -14.05 -5.22
CA VAL A 71 -4.70 -13.07 -4.18
C VAL A 71 -4.32 -13.62 -2.81
N TYR A 72 -3.58 -12.82 -2.07
CA TYR A 72 -3.13 -13.09 -0.71
C TYR A 72 -3.57 -11.96 0.21
N THR A 73 -3.86 -12.31 1.46
CA THR A 73 -4.15 -11.37 2.53
C THR A 73 -2.89 -11.13 3.34
N VAL A 74 -2.50 -9.86 3.47
CA VAL A 74 -1.40 -9.41 4.34
C VAL A 74 -2.00 -8.64 5.49
N SER A 75 -1.63 -8.98 6.73
CA SER A 75 -2.02 -8.25 7.93
C SER A 75 -0.79 -7.65 8.58
N ILE A 76 -0.76 -6.33 8.71
CA ILE A 76 0.30 -5.59 9.40
C ILE A 76 -0.24 -5.18 10.77
N GLY A 77 0.27 -5.83 11.80
CA GLY A 77 0.00 -5.56 13.22
C GLY A 77 1.24 -5.88 14.04
N LEU A 78 1.08 -6.16 15.34
CA LEU A 78 2.21 -6.45 16.23
C LEU A 78 3.07 -7.63 15.71
N GLU A 79 2.45 -8.61 15.04
CA GLU A 79 3.15 -9.64 14.28
C GLU A 79 2.67 -9.62 12.82
N PRO A 80 3.46 -9.02 11.89
CA PRO A 80 3.11 -9.00 10.47
C PRO A 80 2.97 -10.41 9.89
N SER A 81 1.87 -10.67 9.21
CA SER A 81 1.53 -12.01 8.69
C SER A 81 0.96 -11.97 7.28
N CYS A 82 1.04 -13.11 6.58
CA CYS A 82 0.48 -13.28 5.25
C CYS A 82 0.00 -14.72 5.07
N ASP A 83 -1.09 -14.92 4.34
CA ASP A 83 -1.67 -16.23 4.04
C ASP A 83 -0.99 -16.97 2.89
N CYS A 84 0.10 -16.44 2.31
CA CYS A 84 0.79 -17.08 1.21
C CYS A 84 1.57 -18.33 1.65
N PRO A 85 1.86 -19.29 0.75
CA PRO A 85 2.53 -20.55 1.11
C PRO A 85 3.91 -20.38 1.78
N HIS A 86 4.64 -19.31 1.42
CA HIS A 86 5.96 -19.03 2.02
C HIS A 86 5.84 -18.57 3.48
N ALA A 87 4.83 -17.74 3.78
CA ALA A 87 4.56 -17.25 5.12
C ALA A 87 3.98 -18.32 6.03
N ARG A 88 3.10 -19.20 5.52
CA ARG A 88 2.59 -20.36 6.28
C ARG A 88 3.68 -21.31 6.77
N LYS A 89 4.82 -21.36 6.07
CA LYS A 89 6.00 -22.12 6.48
C LYS A 89 6.86 -21.41 7.55
N GLY A 90 6.39 -20.28 8.09
CA GLY A 90 7.09 -19.49 9.11
C GLY A 90 8.14 -18.52 8.57
N ASN A 91 8.20 -18.30 7.24
CA ASN A 91 9.20 -17.42 6.64
C ASN A 91 8.64 -16.02 6.38
N GLN A 92 9.48 -15.00 6.49
CA GLN A 92 9.12 -13.67 6.01
C GLN A 92 9.00 -13.70 4.48
N CYS A 93 7.81 -13.35 3.96
CA CYS A 93 7.51 -13.44 2.53
C CYS A 93 7.64 -12.09 1.83
N LYS A 94 7.78 -12.15 0.49
CA LYS A 94 7.87 -10.95 -0.36
C LYS A 94 6.66 -10.04 -0.23
N HIS A 95 5.46 -10.58 0.04
CA HIS A 95 4.23 -9.79 0.18
C HIS A 95 4.26 -8.88 1.41
N VAL A 96 4.66 -9.38 2.59
CA VAL A 96 4.82 -8.56 3.80
C VAL A 96 5.87 -7.47 3.57
N VAL A 97 7.03 -7.84 3.01
CA VAL A 97 8.12 -6.88 2.74
C VAL A 97 7.68 -5.82 1.72
N TYR A 98 6.94 -6.20 0.68
CA TYR A 98 6.37 -5.29 -0.30
C TYR A 98 5.40 -4.31 0.36
N VAL A 99 4.46 -4.80 1.18
CA VAL A 99 3.49 -3.94 1.87
C VAL A 99 4.20 -2.97 2.81
N MET A 100 5.12 -3.44 3.65
CA MET A 100 5.87 -2.58 4.57
C MET A 100 6.64 -1.47 3.83
N LEU A 101 7.40 -1.80 2.79
CA LEU A 101 8.28 -0.82 2.11
C LEU A 101 7.57 0.02 1.05
N ARG A 102 6.75 -0.60 0.19
CA ARG A 102 6.14 0.06 -0.97
C ARG A 102 4.79 0.67 -0.68
N VAL A 103 3.97 0.00 0.12
CA VAL A 103 2.61 0.45 0.43
C VAL A 103 2.63 1.39 1.62
N LEU A 104 3.17 0.96 2.77
CA LEU A 104 3.16 1.72 4.03
C LEU A 104 4.37 2.63 4.23
N LYS A 105 5.35 2.59 3.32
CA LYS A 105 6.57 3.43 3.37
C LYS A 105 7.32 3.33 4.71
N ALA A 106 7.29 2.16 5.35
CA ALA A 106 8.01 1.91 6.58
C ALA A 106 9.52 2.04 6.37
N ARG A 107 10.24 2.47 7.41
CA ARG A 107 11.71 2.42 7.43
C ARG A 107 12.19 0.99 7.29
N GLU A 108 13.31 0.81 6.60
CA GLU A 108 13.88 -0.52 6.36
C GLU A 108 14.16 -1.28 7.68
N GLU A 109 14.65 -0.59 8.71
CA GLU A 109 14.91 -1.14 10.04
C GLU A 109 13.70 -1.76 10.72
N ILE A 110 12.50 -1.24 10.40
CA ILE A 110 11.22 -1.76 10.87
C ILE A 110 10.76 -2.90 9.95
N ALA A 111 10.91 -2.74 8.63
CA ALA A 111 10.40 -3.67 7.63
C ALA A 111 10.98 -5.08 7.72
N TYR A 112 12.23 -5.25 8.19
CA TYR A 112 12.83 -6.58 8.38
C TYR A 112 12.57 -7.20 9.76
N GLN A 113 11.85 -6.54 10.66
CA GLN A 113 11.47 -7.13 11.95
C GLN A 113 10.38 -8.18 11.78
N LEU A 114 10.36 -9.18 12.66
CA LEU A 114 9.31 -10.21 12.71
C LEU A 114 8.15 -9.85 13.66
N ALA A 115 8.38 -8.89 14.54
CA ALA A 115 7.36 -8.33 15.42
C ALA A 115 7.66 -6.85 15.64
N LEU A 116 6.60 -6.08 15.78
CA LEU A 116 6.58 -4.65 16.00
C LEU A 116 6.02 -4.36 17.39
N VAL A 117 6.31 -3.17 17.91
CA VAL A 117 5.63 -2.60 19.08
C VAL A 117 4.62 -1.54 18.66
N SER A 118 3.70 -1.16 19.55
CA SER A 118 2.67 -0.16 19.28
C SER A 118 3.21 1.17 18.74
N SER A 119 4.37 1.62 19.23
CA SER A 119 5.03 2.86 18.77
C SER A 119 5.54 2.75 17.33
N GLU A 120 6.11 1.60 16.95
CA GLU A 120 6.56 1.32 15.58
C GLU A 120 5.35 1.19 14.63
N LEU A 121 4.26 0.57 15.07
CA LEU A 121 3.03 0.49 14.28
C LEU A 121 2.45 1.87 14.00
N ARG A 122 2.33 2.73 15.03
CA ARG A 122 1.87 4.11 14.85
C ARG A 122 2.79 4.91 13.92
N GLU A 123 4.10 4.68 13.97
CA GLU A 123 5.05 5.29 13.04
C GLU A 123 4.80 4.81 11.59
N VAL A 124 4.64 3.51 11.38
CA VAL A 124 4.34 2.92 10.06
C VAL A 124 3.04 3.49 9.50
N MET A 125 1.97 3.56 10.30
CA MET A 125 0.69 4.09 9.85
C MET A 125 0.73 5.59 9.55
N ARG A 126 1.55 6.35 10.27
CA ARG A 126 1.77 7.79 10.00
C ARG A 126 2.46 8.03 8.66
N ASN A 127 3.39 7.14 8.29
CA ASN A 127 4.11 7.22 7.01
C ASN A 127 3.28 6.65 5.84
N ALA A 128 2.22 5.89 6.14
CA ALA A 128 1.40 5.26 5.13
C ALA A 128 0.60 6.30 4.34
N PRO A 129 0.60 6.22 2.99
CA PRO A 129 -0.22 7.09 2.15
C PRO A 129 -1.71 6.83 2.45
N PRO A 130 -2.59 7.82 2.18
CA PRO A 130 -4.02 7.67 2.40
C PRO A 130 -4.56 6.46 1.63
N ILE A 131 -5.56 5.79 2.21
CA ILE A 131 -6.19 4.63 1.58
C ILE A 131 -7.01 5.13 0.38
N PRO A 132 -6.82 4.56 -0.82
CA PRO A 132 -7.66 4.89 -1.97
C PRO A 132 -9.12 4.51 -1.71
N GLY A 133 -9.99 5.50 -1.52
CA GLY A 133 -11.44 5.32 -1.53
C GLY A 133 -12.16 5.26 -0.18
N THR A 134 -11.50 5.37 0.97
CA THR A 134 -12.18 5.21 2.29
C THR A 134 -11.93 6.28 3.34
N GLU A 135 -11.26 7.40 3.05
CA GLU A 135 -11.22 8.52 4.01
C GLU A 135 -11.59 9.85 3.34
N THR A 136 -12.84 10.23 3.59
CA THR A 136 -13.44 11.55 3.34
C THR A 136 -13.05 12.50 4.47
N GLU A 137 -11.77 12.79 4.70
CA GLU A 137 -11.41 13.88 5.63
C GLU A 137 -10.30 14.78 5.08
N LYS A 138 -10.78 15.95 4.63
CA LYS A 138 -10.11 17.25 4.59
C LYS A 138 -8.68 17.22 4.04
N GLN A 139 -8.58 17.20 2.71
CA GLN A 139 -7.46 17.82 2.02
C GLN A 139 -7.35 19.26 2.50
N SER A 140 -6.37 19.53 3.35
CA SER A 140 -5.84 20.86 3.56
C SER A 140 -5.31 21.37 2.22
N GLU A 141 -6.08 22.29 1.63
CA GLU A 141 -5.68 23.31 0.66
C GLU A 141 -4.56 22.92 -0.30
N ASP A 142 -4.91 22.21 -1.37
CA ASP A 142 -4.24 22.36 -2.65
C ASP A 142 -4.38 23.83 -3.06
N GLY A 143 -3.38 24.67 -2.74
CA GLY A 143 -3.42 26.14 -2.86
C GLY A 143 -3.65 26.71 -4.27
N ASN A 144 -3.89 25.86 -5.27
CA ASN A 144 -4.27 26.24 -6.62
C ASN A 144 -5.69 25.77 -7.01
N ARG A 145 -6.42 25.05 -6.15
CA ARG A 145 -7.80 24.64 -6.47
C ARG A 145 -8.74 25.84 -6.35
N LYS A 146 -9.51 26.10 -7.40
CA LYS A 146 -10.55 27.14 -7.37
C LYS A 146 -11.81 26.65 -6.65
N PRO A 147 -12.66 27.56 -6.14
CA PRO A 147 -14.00 27.21 -5.66
C PRO A 147 -14.77 26.38 -6.69
N ILE A 148 -15.60 25.46 -6.20
CA ILE A 148 -16.47 24.63 -7.04
C ILE A 148 -17.66 25.51 -7.44
N GLU A 149 -17.49 26.25 -8.51
CA GLU A 149 -18.49 27.15 -9.08
C GLU A 149 -18.44 27.05 -10.61
N GLY A 150 -19.61 27.11 -11.26
CA GLY A 150 -19.77 27.10 -12.72
C GLY A 150 -20.03 25.72 -13.32
N GLU A 151 -19.92 25.66 -14.65
CA GLU A 151 -20.25 24.48 -15.46
C GLU A 151 -19.00 23.67 -15.83
N CYS A 152 -19.18 22.35 -15.97
CA CYS A 152 -18.16 21.43 -16.44
C CYS A 152 -17.91 21.63 -17.95
N PRO A 153 -16.65 21.76 -18.42
CA PRO A 153 -16.35 22.13 -19.80
C PRO A 153 -16.50 20.96 -20.79
N ILE A 154 -16.86 19.77 -20.29
CA ILE A 154 -16.99 18.54 -21.08
C ILE A 154 -18.46 18.21 -21.31
N CYS A 155 -19.29 18.29 -20.27
CA CYS A 155 -20.72 17.98 -20.37
C CYS A 155 -21.62 19.22 -20.35
N TYR A 156 -21.10 20.39 -19.97
CA TYR A 156 -21.84 21.64 -19.82
C TYR A 156 -22.94 21.60 -18.74
N ASP A 157 -22.87 20.62 -17.83
CA ASP A 157 -23.71 20.58 -16.63
C ASP A 157 -23.02 21.29 -15.45
N ASP A 158 -23.82 21.75 -14.49
CA ASP A 158 -23.36 22.42 -13.27
C ASP A 158 -22.43 21.53 -12.43
N LEU A 159 -21.44 22.15 -11.80
CA LEU A 159 -20.55 21.49 -10.83
C LEU A 159 -21.13 21.64 -9.41
N ASP A 160 -21.58 20.55 -8.79
CA ASP A 160 -22.01 20.53 -7.38
C ASP A 160 -20.97 19.85 -6.49
N ALA A 161 -20.70 20.41 -5.30
CA ALA A 161 -19.83 19.81 -4.29
C ALA A 161 -20.29 18.42 -3.81
N LYS A 162 -21.56 18.05 -4.07
CA LYS A 162 -22.11 16.69 -3.81
C LYS A 162 -21.65 15.65 -4.82
N GLU A 163 -21.10 16.07 -5.96
CA GLU A 163 -20.67 15.18 -7.02
C GLU A 163 -19.16 14.92 -6.97
N ASP A 164 -18.74 13.82 -7.61
CA ASP A 164 -17.33 13.47 -7.73
C ASP A 164 -16.63 14.44 -8.69
N ILE A 165 -15.89 15.41 -8.13
CA ILE A 165 -15.18 16.46 -8.88
C ILE A 165 -13.67 16.30 -8.74
N VAL A 166 -12.97 16.40 -9.87
CA VAL A 166 -11.51 16.52 -9.97
C VAL A 166 -11.14 17.93 -10.43
N TYR A 167 -9.88 18.35 -10.26
CA TYR A 167 -9.43 19.67 -10.70
C TYR A 167 -8.03 19.61 -11.31
N CYS A 168 -7.69 20.66 -12.07
CA CYS A 168 -6.39 20.77 -12.70
C CYS A 168 -5.29 21.08 -11.67
N LYS A 169 -4.58 20.05 -11.20
CA LYS A 169 -3.45 20.17 -10.28
C LYS A 169 -2.22 20.87 -10.88
N THR A 170 -2.02 20.69 -12.19
CA THR A 170 -0.81 21.13 -12.89
C THR A 170 -0.75 22.63 -13.17
N SER A 171 -1.89 23.32 -13.33
CA SER A 171 -1.88 24.71 -13.80
C SER A 171 -3.07 25.55 -13.36
N CYS A 172 -4.28 25.32 -13.90
CA CYS A 172 -5.35 26.34 -13.82
C CYS A 172 -6.32 26.20 -12.64
N GLY A 173 -6.26 25.11 -11.88
CA GLY A 173 -7.09 24.95 -10.69
C GLY A 173 -8.58 24.69 -10.91
N ASN A 174 -9.07 24.75 -12.16
CA ASN A 174 -10.48 24.60 -12.47
C ASN A 174 -10.98 23.17 -12.21
N ASN A 175 -12.24 23.07 -11.81
CA ASN A 175 -12.96 21.87 -11.44
C ASN A 175 -13.65 21.22 -12.67
N ILE A 176 -13.73 19.89 -12.70
CA ILE A 176 -14.32 19.07 -13.76
C ILE A 176 -14.93 17.83 -13.12
N HIS A 177 -16.09 17.35 -13.59
CA HIS A 177 -16.58 16.05 -13.14
C HIS A 177 -15.57 14.94 -13.39
N LYS A 178 -15.38 14.06 -12.40
CA LYS A 178 -14.46 12.93 -12.46
C LYS A 178 -14.74 12.03 -13.65
N VAL A 179 -16.01 11.71 -13.91
CA VAL A 179 -16.43 10.84 -15.02
C VAL A 179 -16.10 11.48 -16.36
N CYS A 180 -16.39 12.77 -16.52
CA CYS A 180 -16.08 13.52 -17.73
C CYS A 180 -14.58 13.53 -18.02
N MET A 181 -13.77 13.79 -16.99
CA MET A 181 -12.31 13.78 -17.13
C MET A 181 -11.75 12.37 -17.42
N GLN A 182 -12.34 11.32 -16.86
CA GLN A 182 -11.97 9.93 -17.16
C GLN A 182 -12.20 9.58 -18.64
N ASN A 183 -13.36 9.97 -19.19
CA ASN A 183 -13.67 9.77 -20.60
C ASN A 183 -12.71 10.57 -21.50
N TRP A 184 -12.38 11.81 -21.10
CA TRP A 184 -11.41 12.65 -21.78
C TRP A 184 -10.02 12.02 -21.83
N VAL A 185 -9.53 11.49 -20.71
CA VAL A 185 -8.24 10.77 -20.65
C VAL A 185 -8.27 9.51 -21.52
N ALA A 186 -9.36 8.75 -21.48
CA ALA A 186 -9.51 7.53 -22.28
C ALA A 186 -9.48 7.81 -23.79
N ALA A 187 -10.05 8.94 -24.23
CA ALA A 187 -10.00 9.37 -25.63
C ALA A 187 -8.60 9.84 -26.07
N ALA A 188 -7.79 10.39 -25.15
CA ALA A 188 -6.54 11.08 -25.46
C ALA A 188 -5.29 10.19 -25.63
N ARG A 189 -5.41 8.85 -25.67
CA ARG A 189 -4.33 7.87 -25.93
C ARG A 189 -2.95 8.23 -25.30
N ASN A 190 -2.95 8.53 -23.99
CA ASN A 190 -1.78 8.89 -23.16
C ASN A 190 -1.26 10.33 -23.25
N ASN A 191 -1.93 11.24 -23.94
CA ASN A 191 -1.61 12.67 -23.94
C ASN A 191 -2.78 13.53 -23.45
N ALA A 192 -3.37 13.15 -22.33
CA ALA A 192 -4.49 13.89 -21.76
C ALA A 192 -4.05 15.29 -21.30
N THR A 193 -4.83 16.29 -21.67
CA THR A 193 -4.61 17.70 -21.31
C THR A 193 -5.84 18.26 -20.61
N CYS A 194 -5.67 19.32 -19.83
CA CYS A 194 -6.77 20.03 -19.21
C CYS A 194 -7.68 20.68 -20.28
N PRO A 195 -9.00 20.44 -20.29
CA PRO A 195 -9.92 21.12 -21.20
C PRO A 195 -9.90 22.65 -21.10
N TYR A 196 -9.60 23.20 -19.92
CA TYR A 196 -9.55 24.65 -19.70
C TYR A 196 -8.25 25.30 -20.16
N CYS A 197 -7.09 24.75 -19.75
CA CYS A 197 -5.79 25.41 -19.97
C CYS A 197 -4.82 24.62 -20.85
N ARG A 198 -5.21 23.42 -21.29
CA ARG A 198 -4.41 22.48 -22.11
C ARG A 198 -3.09 22.02 -21.49
N ALA A 199 -2.82 22.37 -20.23
CA ALA A 199 -1.69 21.82 -19.48
C ALA A 199 -1.80 20.29 -19.40
N LYS A 200 -0.65 19.61 -19.35
CA LYS A 200 -0.58 18.15 -19.23
C LYS A 200 -1.33 17.71 -17.97
N TRP A 201 -2.27 16.78 -18.16
CA TRP A 201 -3.07 16.25 -17.07
C TRP A 201 -2.29 15.18 -16.31
N ASP A 202 -2.34 15.24 -14.98
CA ASP A 202 -1.78 14.19 -14.15
C ASP A 202 -2.69 12.95 -14.22
N THR A 203 -2.29 11.99 -15.06
CA THR A 203 -3.07 10.77 -15.32
C THR A 203 -2.90 9.71 -14.22
N ASP A 204 -1.88 9.82 -13.37
CA ASP A 204 -1.63 8.86 -12.29
C ASP A 204 -2.71 8.94 -11.20
N ALA A 205 -3.28 10.14 -10.96
CA ALA A 205 -4.39 10.34 -10.04
C ALA A 205 -5.73 9.73 -10.53
N VAL A 206 -5.93 9.66 -11.86
CA VAL A 206 -7.19 9.16 -12.46
C VAL A 206 -7.12 7.65 -12.71
N LEU A 207 -5.94 7.13 -13.07
CA LEU A 207 -5.69 5.69 -13.27
C LEU A 207 -5.69 4.88 -11.96
N ALA A 208 -5.40 5.51 -10.81
CA ALA A 208 -5.55 4.90 -9.50
C ALA A 208 -6.98 4.39 -9.22
N SER A 209 -8.00 4.92 -9.92
CA SER A 209 -9.39 4.49 -9.79
C SER A 209 -9.73 3.19 -10.55
N LYS A 210 -8.83 2.63 -11.38
CA LYS A 210 -9.05 1.33 -12.05
C LYS A 210 -8.69 0.12 -11.19
N VAL A 211 -7.97 0.31 -10.08
CA VAL A 211 -7.58 -0.79 -9.19
C VAL A 211 -8.71 -1.14 -8.19
N GLY A 212 -9.66 -0.23 -7.97
CA GLY A 212 -10.74 -0.40 -7.00
C GLY A 212 -11.97 -1.21 -7.45
N ASN A 213 -12.00 -1.75 -8.69
CA ASN A 213 -13.16 -2.48 -9.22
C ASN A 213 -12.85 -3.93 -9.64
N ILE A 214 -11.81 -4.53 -9.09
CA ILE A 214 -11.54 -5.96 -9.25
C ILE A 214 -12.54 -6.72 -8.37
N LYS A 215 -13.61 -7.23 -8.99
CA LYS A 215 -14.60 -8.06 -8.30
C LYS A 215 -13.95 -9.38 -7.90
N THR A 216 -13.59 -9.48 -6.62
CA THR A 216 -13.17 -10.74 -5.97
C THR A 216 -14.38 -11.61 -5.63
N SER A 217 -15.57 -11.01 -5.51
CA SER A 217 -16.84 -11.70 -5.26
C SER A 217 -17.34 -12.39 -6.53
N GLY A 218 -17.27 -13.74 -6.53
CA GLY A 218 -17.78 -14.60 -7.60
C GLY A 218 -16.72 -15.37 -8.39
N LEU A 219 -15.43 -15.12 -8.14
CA LEU A 219 -14.35 -15.91 -8.73
C LEU A 219 -14.18 -17.24 -7.99
N GLN A 220 -14.08 -18.34 -8.73
CA GLN A 220 -13.81 -19.66 -8.15
C GLN A 220 -12.39 -19.71 -7.57
N ARG A 221 -12.24 -20.41 -6.45
CA ARG A 221 -10.94 -20.70 -5.87
C ARG A 221 -10.26 -21.80 -6.69
N ASN A 222 -8.95 -21.68 -6.87
CA ASN A 222 -8.15 -22.73 -7.50
C ASN A 222 -8.01 -23.96 -6.56
N GLU A 223 -7.38 -25.04 -7.04
CA GLU A 223 -7.13 -26.26 -6.26
C GLU A 223 -6.34 -26.00 -4.96
N GLU A 224 -5.53 -24.95 -4.93
CA GLU A 224 -4.76 -24.50 -3.76
C GLU A 224 -5.58 -23.60 -2.80
N GLY A 225 -6.84 -23.31 -3.13
CA GLY A 225 -7.78 -22.55 -2.30
C GLY A 225 -7.71 -21.01 -2.42
N TYR A 226 -6.99 -20.47 -3.40
CA TYR A 226 -6.84 -19.02 -3.61
C TYR A 226 -7.70 -18.50 -4.76
N ILE A 227 -8.12 -17.24 -4.65
CA ILE A 227 -8.77 -16.51 -5.75
C ILE A 227 -7.68 -16.04 -6.71
N ASN A 228 -7.89 -16.23 -8.02
CA ASN A 228 -6.97 -15.75 -9.04
C ASN A 228 -7.60 -14.64 -9.89
N VAL A 229 -6.91 -13.51 -9.99
CA VAL A 229 -7.33 -12.31 -10.74
C VAL A 229 -6.42 -12.01 -11.94
N ALA A 230 -5.65 -13.00 -12.42
CA ALA A 230 -4.69 -12.80 -13.51
C ALA A 230 -5.34 -12.25 -14.78
N SER A 231 -6.49 -12.80 -15.18
CA SER A 231 -7.24 -12.37 -16.36
C SER A 231 -7.72 -10.91 -16.26
N GLN A 232 -8.15 -10.49 -15.07
CA GLN A 232 -8.58 -9.12 -14.79
C GLN A 232 -7.40 -8.13 -14.73
N LEU A 233 -6.21 -8.60 -14.36
CA LEU A 233 -4.98 -7.82 -14.31
C LEU A 233 -4.15 -7.85 -15.60
N GLY A 234 -4.59 -8.60 -16.62
CA GLY A 234 -3.84 -8.81 -17.86
C GLY A 234 -2.51 -9.53 -17.64
N LEU A 235 -2.46 -10.44 -16.66
CA LEU A 235 -1.29 -11.28 -16.36
C LEU A 235 -1.44 -12.65 -17.04
N SER A 236 -0.33 -13.24 -17.48
CA SER A 236 -0.35 -14.59 -18.08
C SER A 236 -0.78 -15.67 -17.08
N GLY A 237 -0.61 -15.43 -15.78
CA GLY A 237 -0.84 -16.41 -14.72
C GLY A 237 0.36 -17.33 -14.48
N ASP A 238 1.33 -17.37 -15.40
CA ASP A 238 2.52 -18.21 -15.28
C ASP A 238 3.47 -17.73 -14.18
N ARG A 239 4.03 -18.69 -13.46
CA ARG A 239 5.00 -18.39 -12.40
C ARG A 239 6.39 -18.23 -12.99
N ASP A 240 6.94 -17.03 -12.83
CA ASP A 240 8.34 -16.77 -13.14
C ASP A 240 9.27 -17.37 -12.06
N TYR A 241 10.07 -18.36 -12.46
CA TYR A 241 11.08 -19.03 -11.63
C TYR A 241 12.49 -18.49 -11.81
N SER A 242 12.72 -17.52 -12.71
CA SER A 242 14.06 -16.99 -13.04
C SER A 242 14.82 -16.47 -11.82
N THR A 243 14.10 -15.95 -10.83
CA THR A 243 14.62 -15.36 -9.59
C THR A 243 14.71 -16.32 -8.40
N TYR A 244 14.33 -17.59 -8.57
CA TYR A 244 14.41 -18.60 -7.51
C TYR A 244 15.80 -19.27 -7.43
N TYR A 245 16.59 -19.21 -8.49
CA TYR A 245 17.92 -19.83 -8.58
C TYR A 245 19.03 -18.78 -8.69
N GLY A 246 19.13 -17.90 -7.69
CA GLY A 246 20.23 -16.94 -7.52
C GLY A 246 21.40 -17.45 -6.67
N GLY A 247 21.51 -18.76 -6.46
CA GLY A 247 22.56 -19.36 -5.63
C GLY A 247 23.90 -19.46 -6.37
N ARG A 248 24.83 -18.56 -6.02
CA ARG A 248 26.28 -18.55 -6.34
C ARG A 248 26.68 -19.18 -7.68
N ARG A 249 26.90 -18.33 -8.69
CA ARG A 249 27.89 -18.65 -9.73
C ARG A 249 29.25 -18.80 -9.03
N ARG A 250 29.87 -19.96 -9.20
CA ARG A 250 31.21 -20.29 -8.69
C ARG A 250 32.25 -19.30 -9.21
#